data_AF-A0A0G1BCX2-F1
#
_entry.id   AF-A0A0G1BCX2-F1
#
_cell.length_a   1.000
_cell.length_b   1.000
_cell.length_c   1.000
_cell.angle_alpha   90.00
_cell.angle_beta   90.00
_cell.angle_gamma   90.00
#
_symmetry.space_group_name_H-M   'P 1'
#
loop_
_entity.id
_entity.type
_entity.pdbx_description
1 polymer ?
#
loop_
_entity_poly.entity_id
_entity_poly.type
_entity_poly.pdbx_seq_one_letter_code
_entity_poly.pdbx_strand_id
1 'polypeptide(L)'
;DVSDPTAPRIVGGLRDTTNLNQARGVYVSGKYAYVATYGNSSLEIIDVSDPTAPVRVGGIKDTTNLLQAYTVYVSGKYAYVASYGHNSLEVIDVSNPTLPIRVGGVADNTLLAGIKYVYVSGNYAYVANWTDESFRIIDISNPVLPVIVGGVENATYLTGAMSVDISGKYAYVASYTDNSFSIIDLSGIDAPTAHIGNMQANDIEVTENIKIGNDAYIGNGLIVSGSVLHSLMLHPHLSQQLILILITPVRLNGLSN
;
A
#
# COMPACT_ATOMS: atom_id res chain seq x y z
N ASP A 1 -17.03 -9.44 -13.65
CA ASP A 1 -17.75 -10.46 -12.89
C ASP A 1 -17.08 -11.78 -13.22
N VAL A 2 -16.60 -12.44 -12.19
CA VAL A 2 -15.84 -13.71 -12.24
C VAL A 2 -16.56 -14.80 -11.44
N SER A 3 -17.85 -14.61 -11.15
CA SER A 3 -18.68 -15.63 -10.49
C SER A 3 -18.68 -16.95 -11.26
N ASP A 4 -18.54 -16.88 -12.59
CA ASP A 4 -18.05 -17.98 -13.42
C ASP A 4 -16.59 -17.71 -13.83
N PRO A 5 -15.60 -18.45 -13.28
CA PRO A 5 -14.20 -18.26 -13.63
C PRO A 5 -13.88 -18.63 -15.08
N THR A 6 -14.77 -19.36 -15.77
CA THR A 6 -14.60 -19.73 -17.19
C THR A 6 -15.21 -18.72 -18.15
N ALA A 7 -16.05 -17.80 -17.65
CA ALA A 7 -16.75 -16.80 -18.45
C ALA A 7 -16.69 -15.39 -17.81
N PRO A 8 -15.49 -14.80 -17.65
CA PRO A 8 -15.37 -13.45 -17.12
C PRO A 8 -16.06 -12.44 -18.03
N ARG A 9 -16.83 -11.52 -17.44
CA ARG A 9 -17.55 -10.45 -18.18
C ARG A 9 -17.31 -9.06 -17.59
N ILE A 10 -17.43 -8.05 -18.46
CA ILE A 10 -17.46 -6.64 -18.07
C ILE A 10 -18.75 -6.38 -17.28
N VAL A 11 -18.62 -5.76 -16.09
CA VAL A 11 -19.76 -5.44 -15.18
C VAL A 11 -20.33 -4.06 -15.46
N GLY A 12 -19.44 -3.12 -15.78
CA GLY A 12 -19.75 -1.73 -16.06
C GLY A 12 -18.49 -1.05 -16.62
N GLY A 13 -18.62 0.23 -16.97
CA GLY A 13 -17.49 0.98 -17.49
C GLY A 13 -17.81 2.46 -17.63
N LEU A 14 -16.77 3.28 -17.53
CA LEU A 14 -16.82 4.72 -17.75
C LEU A 14 -16.00 5.05 -18.99
N ARG A 15 -16.64 5.70 -19.98
CA ARG A 15 -15.93 6.25 -21.15
C ARG A 15 -15.88 7.77 -21.02
N ASP A 16 -14.70 8.31 -20.75
CA ASP A 16 -14.43 9.74 -20.68
C ASP A 16 -13.19 10.08 -21.51
N THR A 17 -13.41 10.52 -22.75
CA THR A 17 -12.31 10.85 -23.68
C THR A 17 -11.58 12.14 -23.32
N THR A 18 -12.16 12.94 -22.42
CA THR A 18 -11.61 14.23 -22.00
C THR A 18 -10.65 14.04 -20.85
N ASN A 19 -11.07 13.34 -19.77
CA ASN A 19 -10.27 13.21 -18.56
C ASN A 19 -9.44 11.92 -18.51
N LEU A 20 -9.88 10.83 -19.14
CA LEU A 20 -9.17 9.54 -19.12
C LEU A 20 -8.29 9.31 -20.37
N ASN A 21 -7.78 10.38 -20.97
CA ASN A 21 -6.93 10.28 -22.15
C ASN A 21 -5.60 9.57 -21.81
N GLN A 22 -5.34 8.45 -22.47
CA GLN A 22 -4.19 7.58 -22.20
C GLN A 22 -4.06 7.22 -20.72
N ALA A 23 -5.14 6.73 -20.09
CA ALA A 23 -5.07 6.11 -18.76
C ALA A 23 -3.99 5.01 -18.72
N ARG A 24 -3.13 5.02 -17.69
CA ARG A 24 -1.97 4.11 -17.57
C ARG A 24 -2.04 3.25 -16.31
N GLY A 25 -2.05 3.90 -15.15
CA GLY A 25 -2.05 3.24 -13.85
C GLY A 25 -3.39 3.41 -13.15
N VAL A 26 -3.79 2.39 -12.41
CA VAL A 26 -4.98 2.44 -11.54
C VAL A 26 -4.63 1.90 -10.17
N TYR A 27 -5.17 2.54 -9.13
CA TYR A 27 -5.17 2.02 -7.77
C TYR A 27 -6.58 2.11 -7.21
N VAL A 28 -7.05 1.08 -6.52
CA VAL A 28 -8.39 1.06 -5.90
C VAL A 28 -8.23 1.12 -4.39
N SER A 29 -8.88 2.09 -3.75
CA SER A 29 -8.92 2.21 -2.30
C SER A 29 -10.34 2.50 -1.82
N GLY A 30 -10.89 1.59 -1.01
CA GLY A 30 -12.29 1.63 -0.62
C GLY A 30 -13.21 1.64 -1.84
N LYS A 31 -14.04 2.68 -1.95
CA LYS A 31 -14.99 2.86 -3.06
C LYS A 31 -14.47 3.70 -4.22
N TYR A 32 -13.20 4.09 -4.22
CA TYR A 32 -12.64 4.94 -5.25
C TYR A 32 -11.54 4.23 -6.04
N ALA A 33 -11.56 4.44 -7.36
CA ALA A 33 -10.46 4.15 -8.25
C ALA A 33 -9.72 5.46 -8.60
N TYR A 34 -8.41 5.42 -8.49
CA TYR A 34 -7.50 6.51 -8.76
C TYR A 34 -6.74 6.17 -10.04
N VAL A 35 -6.83 7.02 -11.06
CA VAL A 35 -6.30 6.72 -12.39
C VAL A 35 -5.29 7.78 -12.80
N ALA A 36 -4.04 7.37 -13.00
CA ALA A 36 -3.02 8.21 -13.59
C ALA A 36 -3.23 8.27 -15.11
N THR A 37 -3.24 9.47 -15.67
CA THR A 37 -3.48 9.68 -17.10
C THR A 37 -2.31 10.39 -17.76
N TYR A 38 -1.69 9.69 -18.70
CA TYR A 38 -0.45 10.14 -19.32
C TYR A 38 -0.70 11.30 -20.28
N GLY A 39 -1.79 11.23 -21.05
CA GLY A 39 -2.10 12.23 -22.06
C GLY A 39 -2.55 13.55 -21.47
N ASN A 40 -3.23 13.53 -20.32
CA ASN A 40 -3.71 14.74 -19.66
C ASN A 40 -2.78 15.27 -18.57
N SER A 41 -1.78 14.50 -18.14
CA SER A 41 -0.92 14.88 -16.99
C SER A 41 -1.76 15.10 -15.74
N SER A 42 -2.59 14.11 -15.41
CA SER A 42 -3.55 14.21 -14.32
C SER A 42 -3.70 12.92 -13.51
N LEU A 43 -4.20 13.10 -12.28
CA LEU A 43 -4.77 12.03 -11.48
C LEU A 43 -6.29 12.20 -11.45
N GLU A 44 -7.02 11.20 -11.90
CA GLU A 44 -8.49 11.18 -11.91
C GLU A 44 -9.05 10.29 -10.82
N ILE A 45 -10.16 10.68 -10.20
CA ILE A 45 -10.82 9.95 -9.12
C ILE A 45 -12.22 9.55 -9.57
N ILE A 46 -12.49 8.25 -9.52
CA ILE A 46 -13.73 7.61 -9.99
C ILE A 46 -14.37 6.91 -8.80
N ASP A 47 -15.63 7.21 -8.50
CA ASP A 47 -16.44 6.42 -7.58
C ASP A 47 -16.85 5.13 -8.27
N VAL A 48 -16.49 4.00 -7.65
CA VAL A 48 -16.74 2.63 -8.10
C VAL A 48 -17.57 1.85 -7.07
N SER A 49 -18.29 2.56 -6.18
CA SER A 49 -19.23 1.94 -5.23
C SER A 49 -20.31 1.12 -5.92
N ASP A 50 -20.79 1.59 -7.07
CA ASP A 50 -21.57 0.79 -8.01
C ASP A 50 -20.68 0.39 -9.19
N PRO A 51 -20.20 -0.87 -9.24
CA PRO A 51 -19.32 -1.34 -10.32
C PRO A 51 -20.04 -1.45 -11.68
N THR A 52 -21.38 -1.35 -11.72
CA THR A 52 -22.15 -1.33 -12.98
C THR A 52 -22.23 0.07 -13.60
N ALA A 53 -22.09 1.11 -12.78
CA ALA A 53 -22.21 2.51 -13.18
C ALA A 53 -21.16 3.42 -12.51
N PRO A 54 -19.86 3.23 -12.80
CA PRO A 54 -18.80 4.06 -12.23
C PRO A 54 -18.89 5.52 -12.69
N VAL A 55 -18.59 6.48 -11.80
CA VAL A 55 -18.72 7.93 -12.06
C VAL A 55 -17.46 8.67 -11.66
N ARG A 56 -16.93 9.53 -12.55
CA ARG A 56 -15.84 10.44 -12.19
C ARG A 56 -16.33 11.49 -11.19
N VAL A 57 -15.69 11.58 -10.02
CA VAL A 57 -16.06 12.52 -8.95
C VAL A 57 -15.10 13.71 -8.83
N GLY A 58 -13.88 13.57 -9.32
CA GLY A 58 -12.88 14.63 -9.25
C GLY A 58 -11.58 14.23 -9.91
N GLY A 59 -10.57 15.08 -9.75
CA GLY A 59 -9.23 14.86 -10.27
C GLY A 59 -8.41 16.14 -10.25
N ILE A 60 -7.11 16.00 -10.43
CA ILE A 60 -6.16 17.10 -10.52
C ILE A 60 -5.34 16.97 -11.80
N LYS A 61 -5.46 17.96 -12.67
CA LYS A 61 -4.59 18.14 -13.83
C LYS A 61 -3.52 19.16 -13.49
N ASP A 62 -2.26 18.76 -13.59
CA ASP A 62 -1.12 19.60 -13.28
C ASP A 62 0.02 19.30 -14.26
N THR A 63 0.12 20.08 -15.33
CA THR A 63 1.19 19.92 -16.32
C THR A 63 2.55 20.38 -15.79
N THR A 64 2.59 21.10 -14.68
CA THR A 64 3.82 21.63 -14.07
C THR A 64 4.51 20.58 -13.21
N ASN A 65 3.76 19.71 -12.54
CA ASN A 65 4.33 18.68 -11.65
C ASN A 65 3.97 17.24 -12.05
N LEU A 66 2.81 16.99 -12.67
CA LEU A 66 2.30 15.65 -13.03
C LEU A 66 2.42 15.32 -14.53
N LEU A 67 3.41 15.91 -15.22
CA LEU A 67 3.61 15.67 -16.65
C LEU A 67 3.75 14.18 -16.94
N GLN A 68 2.85 13.68 -17.79
CA GLN A 68 2.86 12.28 -18.20
C GLN A 68 2.74 11.30 -17.01
N ALA A 69 1.80 11.59 -16.10
CA ALA A 69 1.46 10.71 -14.98
C ALA A 69 1.29 9.23 -15.42
N TYR A 70 2.05 8.34 -14.80
CA TYR A 70 2.20 6.96 -15.27
C TYR A 70 1.55 5.94 -14.35
N THR A 71 1.97 5.89 -13.08
CA THR A 71 1.44 4.99 -12.06
C THR A 71 0.99 5.79 -10.85
N VAL A 72 0.01 5.26 -10.12
CA VAL A 72 -0.44 5.80 -8.83
C VAL A 72 -0.48 4.69 -7.79
N TYR A 73 -0.12 5.01 -6.57
CA TYR A 73 -0.36 4.19 -5.38
C TYR A 73 -1.05 5.05 -4.32
N VAL A 74 -2.07 4.53 -3.63
CA VAL A 74 -2.77 5.28 -2.56
C VAL A 74 -2.50 4.62 -1.21
N SER A 75 -1.99 5.40 -0.27
CA SER A 75 -1.79 5.00 1.13
C SER A 75 -2.46 6.02 2.06
N GLY A 76 -3.45 5.56 2.82
CA GLY A 76 -4.29 6.42 3.64
C GLY A 76 -4.97 7.51 2.81
N LYS A 77 -4.68 8.78 3.14
CA LYS A 77 -5.22 9.95 2.45
C LYS A 77 -4.32 10.51 1.34
N TYR A 78 -3.20 9.87 1.03
CA TYR A 78 -2.24 10.35 0.05
C TYR A 78 -2.17 9.42 -1.16
N ALA A 79 -2.20 10.01 -2.35
CA ALA A 79 -1.86 9.36 -3.60
C ALA A 79 -0.44 9.77 -4.00
N TYR A 80 0.37 8.78 -4.35
CA TYR A 80 1.75 8.92 -4.80
C TYR A 80 1.78 8.61 -6.29
N VAL A 81 2.17 9.59 -7.11
CA VAL A 81 2.08 9.49 -8.57
C VAL A 81 3.47 9.59 -9.18
N ALA A 82 3.82 8.59 -9.99
CA ALA A 82 5.02 8.63 -10.82
C ALA A 82 4.78 9.56 -12.01
N SER A 83 5.47 10.70 -12.04
CA SER A 83 5.44 11.70 -13.10
C SER A 83 6.60 11.46 -14.05
N TYR A 84 6.34 10.67 -15.10
CA TYR A 84 7.38 10.22 -16.03
C TYR A 84 8.05 11.41 -16.74
N GLY A 85 7.27 12.42 -17.13
CA GLY A 85 7.76 13.55 -17.90
C GLY A 85 8.62 14.53 -17.08
N HIS A 86 8.49 14.53 -15.75
CA HIS A 86 9.25 15.39 -14.84
C HIS A 86 10.29 14.65 -14.00
N ASN A 87 10.43 13.33 -14.17
CA ASN A 87 11.31 12.51 -13.34
C ASN A 87 11.06 12.74 -11.85
N SER A 88 9.79 12.66 -11.45
CA SER A 88 9.39 12.99 -10.09
C SER A 88 8.36 12.03 -9.50
N LEU A 89 8.39 11.90 -8.18
CA LEU A 89 7.32 11.32 -7.40
C LEU A 89 6.51 12.46 -6.76
N GLU A 90 5.23 12.53 -7.11
CA GLU A 90 4.32 13.57 -6.64
C GLU A 90 3.38 13.05 -5.56
N VAL A 91 3.13 13.88 -4.53
CA VAL A 91 2.25 13.53 -3.40
C VAL A 91 1.02 14.41 -3.44
N ILE A 92 -0.14 13.76 -3.50
CA ILE A 92 -1.45 14.41 -3.64
C ILE A 92 -2.32 13.99 -2.44
N ASP A 93 -2.83 14.97 -1.70
CA ASP A 93 -3.87 14.73 -0.70
C ASP A 93 -5.19 14.48 -1.41
N VAL A 94 -5.75 13.29 -1.19
CA VAL A 94 -7.00 12.80 -1.77
C VAL A 94 -8.08 12.59 -0.71
N SER A 95 -7.93 13.20 0.47
CA SER A 95 -8.94 13.19 1.54
C SER A 95 -10.29 13.74 1.07
N ASN A 96 -10.26 14.74 0.19
CA ASN A 96 -11.42 15.18 -0.57
C ASN A 96 -11.35 14.67 -2.02
N PRO A 97 -12.11 13.61 -2.38
CA PRO A 97 -12.03 13.02 -3.71
C PRO A 97 -12.58 13.92 -4.83
N THR A 98 -13.36 14.96 -4.50
CA THR A 98 -13.86 15.92 -5.50
C THR A 98 -12.87 17.06 -5.75
N LEU A 99 -11.93 17.30 -4.83
CA LEU A 99 -10.93 18.37 -4.92
C LEU A 99 -9.59 17.89 -4.34
N PRO A 100 -8.89 16.97 -5.04
CA PRO A 100 -7.54 16.57 -4.63
C PRO A 100 -6.54 17.71 -4.79
N ILE A 101 -5.54 17.78 -3.91
CA ILE A 101 -4.56 18.87 -3.85
C ILE A 101 -3.15 18.30 -3.78
N ARG A 102 -2.25 18.77 -4.64
CA ARG A 102 -0.82 18.46 -4.52
C ARG A 102 -0.25 19.08 -3.25
N VAL A 103 0.39 18.28 -2.40
CA VAL A 103 0.97 18.72 -1.12
C VAL A 103 2.50 18.68 -1.10
N GLY A 104 3.13 17.91 -1.99
CA GLY A 104 4.57 17.75 -2.02
C GLY A 104 5.01 16.88 -3.19
N GLY A 105 6.30 16.61 -3.24
CA GLY A 105 6.92 15.74 -4.23
C GLY A 105 8.43 15.87 -4.20
N VAL A 106 9.10 14.94 -4.89
CA VAL A 106 10.55 14.95 -5.08
C VAL A 106 10.85 14.70 -6.54
N ALA A 107 11.69 15.55 -7.12
CA ALA A 107 12.11 15.48 -8.51
C ALA A 107 13.62 15.37 -8.57
N ASP A 108 14.13 14.45 -9.38
CA ASP A 108 15.56 14.31 -9.63
C ASP A 108 15.77 13.76 -11.04
N ASN A 109 16.38 14.57 -11.91
CA ASN A 109 16.62 14.20 -13.31
C ASN A 109 17.69 13.12 -13.50
N THR A 110 18.39 12.74 -12.43
CA THR A 110 19.35 11.65 -12.43
C THR A 110 18.70 10.45 -11.75
N LEU A 111 18.43 10.54 -10.46
CA LEU A 111 18.01 9.41 -9.64
C LEU A 111 16.59 8.92 -9.92
N LEU A 112 15.73 9.73 -10.55
CA LEU A 112 14.36 9.36 -10.89
C LEU A 112 14.12 9.40 -12.41
N ALA A 113 15.20 9.33 -13.21
CA ALA A 113 15.09 9.41 -14.65
C ALA A 113 14.22 8.28 -15.22
N GLY A 114 13.11 8.65 -15.84
CA GLY A 114 12.15 7.70 -16.40
C GLY A 114 11.39 6.91 -15.34
N ILE A 115 11.11 7.49 -14.17
CA ILE A 115 10.23 6.89 -13.16
C ILE A 115 8.92 6.41 -13.82
N LYS A 116 8.58 5.13 -13.65
CA LYS A 116 7.37 4.52 -14.24
C LYS A 116 6.45 3.89 -13.22
N TYR A 117 7.00 3.37 -12.13
CA TYR A 117 6.24 2.63 -11.14
C TYR A 117 6.53 3.13 -9.74
N VAL A 118 5.51 3.08 -8.89
CA VAL A 118 5.62 3.35 -7.47
C VAL A 118 4.83 2.30 -6.69
N TYR A 119 5.48 1.75 -5.68
CA TYR A 119 4.87 0.91 -4.66
C TYR A 119 5.10 1.57 -3.30
N VAL A 120 4.08 1.70 -2.45
CA VAL A 120 4.23 2.31 -1.13
C VAL A 120 4.04 1.27 -0.04
N SER A 121 4.95 1.25 0.93
CA SER A 121 4.84 0.40 2.09
C SER A 121 5.39 1.10 3.33
N GLY A 122 4.55 1.25 4.34
CA GLY A 122 4.88 2.04 5.53
C GLY A 122 5.25 3.48 5.16
N ASN A 123 6.44 3.91 5.60
CA ASN A 123 6.98 5.25 5.37
C ASN A 123 7.84 5.36 4.09
N TYR A 124 7.83 4.35 3.22
CA TYR A 124 8.68 4.33 2.04
C TYR A 124 7.89 4.15 0.76
N ALA A 125 8.29 4.89 -0.27
CA ALA A 125 7.93 4.64 -1.65
C ALA A 125 9.12 3.99 -2.36
N TYR A 126 8.85 2.90 -3.06
CA TYR A 126 9.80 2.13 -3.84
C TYR A 126 9.47 2.32 -5.31
N VAL A 127 10.43 2.79 -6.09
CA VAL A 127 10.19 3.21 -7.47
C VAL A 127 11.11 2.47 -8.44
N ALA A 128 10.56 2.16 -9.61
CA ALA A 128 11.32 1.65 -10.75
C ALA A 128 11.54 2.77 -11.75
N ASN A 129 12.81 2.98 -12.11
CA ASN A 129 13.24 4.01 -13.03
C ASN A 129 13.74 3.37 -14.32
N TRP A 130 13.03 3.67 -15.41
CA TRP A 130 13.29 3.06 -16.69
C TRP A 130 14.63 3.49 -17.30
N THR A 131 15.00 4.76 -17.13
CA THR A 131 16.16 5.36 -17.79
C THR A 131 17.39 5.37 -16.89
N ASP A 132 17.21 5.55 -15.58
CA ASP A 132 18.29 5.51 -14.58
C ASP A 132 18.77 4.08 -14.26
N GLU A 133 18.18 3.05 -14.88
CA GLU A 133 18.58 1.65 -14.70
C GLU A 133 18.56 1.22 -13.22
N SER A 134 17.53 1.67 -12.51
CA SER A 134 17.54 1.67 -11.06
C SER A 134 16.22 1.35 -10.38
N PHE A 135 16.39 0.87 -9.16
CA PHE A 135 15.40 0.84 -8.10
C PHE A 135 15.78 1.91 -7.08
N ARG A 136 14.84 2.76 -6.68
CA ARG A 136 15.07 3.78 -5.65
C ARG A 136 14.06 3.70 -4.53
N ILE A 137 14.48 4.19 -3.38
CA ILE A 137 13.73 4.19 -2.14
C ILE A 137 13.62 5.64 -1.68
N ILE A 138 12.40 6.07 -1.43
CA ILE A 138 12.06 7.44 -1.06
C ILE A 138 11.37 7.38 0.29
N ASP A 139 11.91 8.06 1.29
CA ASP A 139 11.24 8.33 2.56
C ASP A 139 10.11 9.32 2.32
N ILE A 140 8.89 8.90 2.65
CA ILE A 140 7.64 9.64 2.51
C ILE A 140 6.97 9.90 3.88
N SER A 141 7.71 9.72 4.98
CA SER A 141 7.24 10.02 6.34
C SER A 141 6.75 11.46 6.49
N ASN A 142 7.39 12.38 5.77
CA ASN A 142 6.88 13.72 5.53
C ASN A 142 6.31 13.83 4.10
N PRO A 143 4.98 13.84 3.92
CA PRO A 143 4.36 13.89 2.60
C PRO A 143 4.58 15.21 1.86
N VAL A 144 4.95 16.28 2.56
CA VAL A 144 5.25 17.60 1.95
C VAL A 144 6.68 17.66 1.42
N LEU A 145 7.60 16.89 2.01
CA LEU A 145 9.00 16.87 1.65
C LEU A 145 9.55 15.42 1.63
N PRO A 146 9.19 14.61 0.63
CA PRO A 146 9.79 13.30 0.43
C PRO A 146 11.30 13.41 0.12
N VAL A 147 12.08 12.40 0.52
CA VAL A 147 13.53 12.40 0.34
C VAL A 147 14.00 11.05 -0.21
N ILE A 148 14.83 11.06 -1.25
CA ILE A 148 15.47 9.84 -1.76
C ILE A 148 16.52 9.39 -0.74
N VAL A 149 16.37 8.20 -0.18
CA VAL A 149 17.23 7.69 0.91
C VAL A 149 18.13 6.53 0.50
N GLY A 150 17.87 5.92 -0.66
CA GLY A 150 18.70 4.84 -1.15
C GLY A 150 18.17 4.23 -2.44
N GLY A 151 18.79 3.11 -2.81
CA GLY A 151 18.43 2.37 -4.00
C GLY A 151 19.55 1.48 -4.49
N VAL A 152 19.29 0.80 -5.59
CA VAL A 152 20.24 -0.02 -6.33
C VAL A 152 20.23 0.44 -7.78
N GLU A 153 21.41 0.70 -8.32
CA GLU A 153 21.63 0.85 -9.75
C GLU A 153 22.34 -0.40 -10.24
N ASN A 154 21.86 -0.97 -11.32
CA ASN A 154 22.46 -2.17 -11.88
C ASN A 154 22.14 -2.30 -13.37
N ALA A 155 23.07 -1.86 -14.22
CA ALA A 155 22.96 -1.92 -15.68
C ALA A 155 22.91 -3.35 -16.27
N THR A 156 23.00 -4.40 -15.44
CA THR A 156 22.84 -5.80 -15.90
C THR A 156 21.42 -6.31 -15.70
N TYR A 157 20.71 -5.79 -14.70
CA TYR A 157 19.42 -6.34 -14.31
C TYR A 157 18.30 -5.30 -14.13
N LEU A 158 18.58 -4.01 -14.20
CA LEU A 158 17.62 -2.94 -13.89
C LEU A 158 17.41 -1.94 -15.04
N THR A 159 18.03 -2.13 -16.21
CA THR A 159 17.74 -1.29 -17.37
C THR A 159 16.30 -1.53 -17.84
N GLY A 160 15.54 -0.45 -17.94
CA GLY A 160 14.12 -0.52 -18.22
C GLY A 160 13.29 -1.12 -17.09
N ALA A 161 13.67 -0.93 -15.83
CA ALA A 161 12.86 -1.30 -14.67
C ALA A 161 11.43 -0.74 -14.83
N MET A 162 10.44 -1.62 -14.69
CA MET A 162 9.04 -1.34 -15.08
C MET A 162 8.03 -1.53 -13.95
N SER A 163 8.31 -2.45 -13.02
CA SER A 163 7.43 -2.71 -11.87
C SER A 163 8.22 -3.19 -10.68
N VAL A 164 7.70 -2.89 -9.49
CA VAL A 164 8.23 -3.31 -8.20
C VAL A 164 7.10 -3.93 -7.41
N ASP A 165 7.37 -5.05 -6.75
CA ASP A 165 6.55 -5.55 -5.64
C ASP A 165 7.41 -5.76 -4.39
N ILE A 166 6.82 -5.60 -3.21
CA ILE A 166 7.53 -5.72 -1.93
C ILE A 166 6.88 -6.81 -1.09
N SER A 167 7.69 -7.80 -0.68
CA SER A 167 7.25 -8.84 0.26
C SER A 167 8.33 -9.09 1.31
N GLY A 168 7.96 -8.81 2.57
CA GLY A 168 8.88 -8.85 3.71
C GLY A 168 10.07 -7.92 3.50
N LYS A 169 11.28 -8.48 3.58
CA LYS A 169 12.53 -7.75 3.40
C LYS A 169 13.05 -7.71 1.96
N TYR A 170 12.21 -8.04 0.98
CA TYR A 170 12.64 -8.14 -0.41
C TYR A 170 11.80 -7.27 -1.33
N ALA A 171 12.48 -6.58 -2.25
CA ALA A 171 11.85 -6.00 -3.43
C ALA A 171 12.08 -6.91 -4.64
N TYR A 172 11.03 -7.08 -5.43
CA TYR A 172 11.01 -7.89 -6.64
C TYR A 172 10.79 -6.95 -7.82
N VAL A 173 11.78 -6.87 -8.71
CA VAL A 173 11.77 -5.91 -9.82
C VAL A 173 11.76 -6.65 -11.14
N ALA A 174 10.82 -6.28 -12.02
CA ALA A 174 10.82 -6.74 -13.41
C ALA A 174 11.34 -5.62 -14.31
N SER A 175 12.32 -5.95 -15.16
CA SER A 175 12.96 -5.01 -16.06
C SER A 175 12.74 -5.42 -17.51
N TYR A 176 12.17 -4.50 -18.29
CA TYR A 176 11.75 -4.76 -19.65
C TYR A 176 12.93 -4.88 -20.62
N THR A 177 13.89 -3.95 -20.54
CA THR A 177 14.98 -3.89 -21.53
C THR A 177 15.96 -5.04 -21.34
N ASP A 178 16.30 -5.36 -20.08
CA ASP A 178 17.21 -6.44 -19.76
C ASP A 178 16.58 -7.84 -19.77
N ASN A 179 15.25 -7.94 -19.95
CA ASN A 179 14.51 -9.19 -19.84
C ASN A 179 14.79 -9.92 -18.51
N SER A 180 14.87 -9.17 -17.42
CA SER A 180 15.35 -9.66 -16.14
C SER A 180 14.28 -9.57 -15.04
N PHE A 181 14.48 -10.41 -14.03
CA PHE A 181 13.79 -10.36 -12.75
C PHE A 181 14.84 -10.33 -11.64
N SER A 182 14.75 -9.35 -10.75
CA SER A 182 15.72 -9.11 -9.69
C SER A 182 15.08 -9.18 -8.32
N ILE A 183 15.80 -9.74 -7.36
CA ILE A 183 15.44 -9.71 -5.93
C ILE A 183 16.45 -8.82 -5.23
N ILE A 184 15.98 -7.76 -4.59
CA ILE A 184 16.78 -6.79 -3.87
C ILE A 184 16.49 -6.94 -2.38
N ASP A 185 17.54 -7.12 -1.58
CA ASP A 185 17.44 -7.20 -0.11
C ASP A 185 17.28 -5.79 0.49
N LEU A 186 16.29 -5.63 1.36
CA LEU A 186 15.92 -4.39 2.04
C LEU A 186 16.31 -4.39 3.53
N SER A 187 17.07 -5.39 4.01
CA SER A 187 17.38 -5.63 5.42
C SER A 187 18.18 -4.54 6.18
N GLY A 188 18.42 -3.38 5.58
CA GLY A 188 18.98 -2.19 6.23
C GLY A 188 17.99 -1.02 6.41
N ILE A 189 16.75 -1.22 5.98
CA ILE A 189 15.65 -0.25 6.09
C ILE A 189 14.62 -0.92 6.99
N ASP A 190 14.02 -0.17 7.94
CA ASP A 190 12.94 -0.68 8.79
C ASP A 190 11.87 -1.30 7.88
N ALA A 191 11.93 -2.62 7.73
CA ALA A 191 11.22 -3.31 6.66
C ALA A 191 9.73 -3.09 6.85
N PRO A 192 8.97 -2.88 5.77
CA PRO A 192 7.61 -2.41 5.92
C PRO A 192 6.74 -3.47 6.60
N THR A 193 6.05 -3.04 7.65
CA THR A 193 4.97 -3.78 8.27
C THR A 193 3.82 -3.93 7.28
N ALA A 194 3.33 -5.16 7.09
CA ALA A 194 2.16 -5.41 6.25
C ALA A 194 0.92 -4.75 6.90
N HIS A 195 0.28 -3.82 6.19
CA HIS A 195 -1.00 -3.24 6.58
C HIS A 195 -2.11 -4.01 5.87
N ILE A 196 -2.58 -5.08 6.50
CA ILE A 196 -3.69 -5.90 6.00
C ILE A 196 -4.97 -5.35 6.62
N GLY A 197 -5.97 -5.02 5.81
CA GLY A 197 -7.27 -4.53 6.28
C GLY A 197 -8.05 -5.64 7.01
N ASN A 198 -8.99 -6.26 6.31
CA ASN A 198 -9.64 -7.47 6.82
C ASN A 198 -8.83 -8.70 6.41
N MET A 199 -8.48 -9.55 7.36
CA MET A 199 -7.82 -10.82 7.11
C MET A 199 -8.79 -11.97 7.40
N GLN A 200 -8.99 -12.84 6.41
CA GLN A 200 -9.65 -14.14 6.59
C GLN A 200 -8.60 -15.23 6.36
N ALA A 201 -8.30 -16.00 7.38
CA ALA A 201 -7.31 -17.07 7.34
C ALA A 201 -7.80 -18.27 8.16
N ASN A 202 -7.34 -19.47 7.81
CA ASN A 202 -7.57 -20.67 8.63
C ASN A 202 -6.78 -20.58 9.93
N ASP A 203 -5.49 -20.22 9.82
CA ASP A 203 -4.56 -20.07 10.93
C ASP A 203 -3.79 -18.76 10.79
N ILE A 204 -3.52 -18.10 11.92
CA ILE A 204 -2.64 -16.92 12.01
C ILE A 204 -1.59 -17.24 13.07
N GLU A 205 -0.35 -17.47 12.65
CA GLU A 205 0.78 -17.68 13.54
C GLU A 205 1.54 -16.36 13.73
N VAL A 206 1.72 -15.94 14.98
CA VAL A 206 2.55 -14.77 15.33
C VAL A 206 3.64 -15.23 16.28
N THR A 207 4.88 -15.16 15.83
CA THR A 207 6.06 -15.70 16.54
C THR A 207 6.54 -14.81 17.68
N GLU A 208 6.15 -13.55 17.67
CA GLU A 208 6.48 -12.58 18.71
C GLU A 208 5.21 -12.08 19.41
N ASN A 209 4.80 -10.83 19.13
CA ASN A 209 3.75 -10.16 19.87
C ASN A 209 2.61 -9.75 18.93
N ILE A 210 1.38 -9.93 19.40
CA ILE A 210 0.19 -9.33 18.79
C ILE A 210 -0.20 -8.11 19.63
N LYS A 211 -0.33 -6.94 18.98
CA LYS A 211 -0.89 -5.74 19.59
C LYS A 211 -2.23 -5.42 18.94
N ILE A 212 -3.29 -5.36 19.75
CA ILE A 212 -4.64 -5.03 19.30
C ILE A 212 -4.96 -3.63 19.82
N GLY A 213 -5.29 -2.71 18.90
CA GLY A 213 -5.52 -1.31 19.25
C GLY A 213 -6.87 -1.04 19.92
N ASN A 214 -7.88 -1.84 19.57
CA ASN A 214 -9.24 -1.77 20.12
C ASN A 214 -9.61 -3.14 20.75
N ASP A 215 -10.70 -3.75 20.30
CA ASP A 215 -11.22 -5.01 20.85
C ASP A 215 -10.72 -6.24 20.10
N ALA A 216 -10.55 -7.34 20.84
CA ALA A 216 -10.29 -8.67 20.31
C ALA A 216 -11.52 -9.56 20.55
N TYR A 217 -12.14 -10.06 19.48
CA TYR A 217 -13.27 -10.99 19.57
C TYR A 217 -12.79 -12.42 19.28
N ILE A 218 -12.80 -13.28 20.31
CA ILE A 218 -12.37 -14.68 20.21
C ILE A 218 -13.61 -15.57 20.33
N GLY A 219 -14.00 -16.23 19.24
CA GLY A 219 -15.27 -16.96 19.17
C GLY A 219 -15.34 -18.25 20.01
N ASN A 220 -14.19 -18.92 20.20
CA ASN A 220 -14.11 -20.14 21.00
C ASN A 220 -13.43 -19.84 22.35
N GLY A 221 -12.14 -20.13 22.48
CA GLY A 221 -11.40 -19.94 23.72
C GLY A 221 -10.02 -19.33 23.50
N LEU A 222 -9.54 -18.60 24.51
CA LEU A 222 -8.17 -18.11 24.60
C LEU A 222 -7.38 -19.03 25.54
N ILE A 223 -6.38 -19.71 25.01
CA ILE A 223 -5.44 -20.50 25.82
C ILE A 223 -4.19 -19.65 26.03
N VAL A 224 -3.88 -19.36 27.30
CA VAL A 224 -2.65 -18.65 27.68
C VAL A 224 -1.75 -19.64 28.41
N SER A 225 -0.58 -19.93 27.82
CA SER A 225 0.46 -20.74 28.46
C SER A 225 1.60 -19.84 28.92
N GLY A 226 1.85 -19.77 30.23
CA GLY A 226 2.93 -18.98 30.84
C GLY A 226 2.47 -18.05 31.97
N SER A 227 3.42 -17.40 32.64
CA SER A 227 3.23 -16.62 33.87
C SER A 227 3.00 -15.12 33.60
N VAL A 228 1.97 -14.70 32.85
CA VAL A 228 1.93 -13.27 32.41
C VAL A 228 0.54 -12.59 32.35
N LEU A 229 -0.48 -13.06 33.08
CA LEU A 229 -1.65 -12.21 33.32
C LEU A 229 -1.37 -11.28 34.50
N HIS A 230 -0.75 -10.11 34.24
CA HIS A 230 -0.27 -9.21 35.30
C HIS A 230 -1.18 -8.02 35.62
N SER A 231 -2.11 -7.62 34.75
CA SER A 231 -3.19 -6.69 35.12
C SER A 231 -4.26 -6.59 34.04
N LEU A 232 -5.52 -6.69 34.46
CA LEU A 232 -6.68 -6.27 33.68
C LEU A 232 -7.12 -4.91 34.24
N MET A 233 -6.77 -3.80 33.58
CA MET A 233 -7.24 -2.48 34.01
C MET A 233 -8.65 -2.25 33.46
N LEU A 234 -9.66 -2.45 34.30
CA LEU A 234 -11.03 -2.04 34.01
C LEU A 234 -11.12 -0.51 34.13
N HIS A 235 -11.61 0.15 33.08
CA HIS A 235 -11.87 1.59 33.13
C HIS A 235 -13.03 1.86 34.11
N PRO A 236 -12.96 2.87 35.01
CA PRO A 236 -13.86 2.95 36.18
C PRO A 236 -15.33 3.29 35.92
N HIS A 237 -15.81 3.22 34.67
CA HIS A 237 -17.18 3.63 34.32
C HIS A 237 -18.04 2.54 33.65
N LEU A 238 -17.61 1.28 33.64
CA LEU A 238 -18.51 0.18 33.27
C LEU A 238 -19.32 -0.26 34.49
N SER A 239 -20.58 0.16 34.51
CA SER A 239 -21.60 -0.39 35.40
C SER A 239 -21.68 -1.91 35.26
N GLN A 240 -21.34 -2.62 36.33
CA GLN A 240 -21.75 -4.01 36.63
C GLN A 240 -21.89 -4.96 35.43
N GLN A 241 -20.77 -5.41 34.85
CA GLN A 241 -20.70 -6.72 34.22
C GLN A 241 -19.66 -7.56 34.95
N LEU A 242 -20.13 -8.63 35.56
CA LEU A 242 -19.34 -9.59 36.32
C LEU A 242 -18.48 -10.40 35.34
N ILE A 243 -17.18 -10.10 35.23
CA ILE A 243 -16.24 -10.94 34.47
C ILE A 243 -15.79 -12.07 35.40
N LEU A 244 -16.35 -13.27 35.22
CA LEU A 244 -15.95 -14.48 35.93
C LEU A 244 -14.74 -15.10 35.22
N ILE A 245 -13.52 -14.85 35.73
CA ILE A 245 -12.32 -15.57 35.29
C ILE A 245 -12.20 -16.83 36.16
N LEU A 246 -12.65 -17.97 35.64
CA LEU A 246 -12.40 -19.28 36.26
C LEU A 246 -10.95 -19.70 35.97
N ILE A 247 -10.03 -19.36 36.85
CA ILE A 247 -8.71 -20.02 36.88
C ILE A 247 -8.91 -21.36 37.59
N THR A 248 -9.06 -22.45 36.84
CA THR A 248 -9.03 -23.80 37.43
C THR A 248 -7.61 -24.09 37.91
N PRO A 249 -7.38 -24.37 39.21
CA PRO A 249 -6.08 -24.82 39.69
C PRO A 249 -5.83 -26.25 39.17
N VAL A 250 -4.70 -26.46 38.49
CA VAL A 250 -4.21 -27.81 38.22
C VAL A 250 -3.78 -28.42 39.56
N ARG A 251 -4.54 -29.40 40.08
CA ARG A 251 -4.10 -30.24 41.20
C ARG A 251 -2.99 -31.17 40.68
N LEU A 252 -1.77 -30.97 41.18
CA LEU A 252 -0.73 -32.01 41.17
C LEU A 252 -1.12 -33.08 42.20
N ASN A 253 -1.78 -34.14 41.74
CA ASN A 253 -1.98 -35.34 42.55
C ASN A 253 -0.85 -36.33 42.26
N GLY A 254 0.10 -36.41 43.20
CA GLY A 254 0.60 -37.65 43.79
C GLY A 254 1.43 -38.62 42.94
N LEU A 255 2.71 -38.74 43.31
CA LEU A 255 3.33 -40.05 43.46
C LEU A 255 4.07 -40.08 44.81
N SER A 256 3.45 -40.76 45.78
CA SER A 256 4.14 -41.35 46.92
C SER A 256 3.65 -42.79 47.04
N ASN A 257 4.59 -43.73 46.93
CA ASN A 257 4.70 -44.91 47.78
C ASN A 257 6.19 -45.16 47.96
#